data_AF-A0A2Z5URM9-F1
#
_entry.id   AF-A0A2Z5URM9-F1
#
_cell.length_a   1.000
_cell.length_b   1.000
_cell.length_c   1.000
_cell.angle_alpha   90.00
_cell.angle_beta   90.00
_cell.angle_gamma   90.00
#
_symmetry.space_group_name_H-M   'P 1'
#
loop_
_entity.id
_entity.type
_entity.pdbx_description
1 polymer ?
#
loop_
_entity_poly.entity_id
_entity_poly.type
_entity_poly.pdbx_seq_one_letter_code
_entity_poly.pdbx_strand_id
1 'polypeptide(L)'
;MSRTRLRHATVAAGVLVLAGCAAIPQPEAPPPAPRPVAPAPPPAPLPTPTLGWEDRAVDRGAWRYDAASRTAAFVPTGSANPLLTMACSGGGIRLTSALDGAVSLRTSAGTDQLRFERGSATLPSRDPRLDRIAFSRGRFALETPGGGALTLPVQSEIGRVIEDCRG
;
A
#
# COMPACT_ATOMS: atom_id res chain seq x y z
N MET A 1 22.63 -106.02 22.71
CA MET A 1 21.22 -106.41 22.46
C MET A 1 20.51 -106.32 23.80
N SER A 2 19.97 -105.14 24.12
CA SER A 2 18.54 -104.79 23.99
C SER A 2 17.64 -105.59 24.94
N ARG A 3 16.92 -104.84 25.80
CA ARG A 3 15.56 -105.08 26.33
C ARG A 3 15.43 -105.16 27.86
N THR A 4 15.04 -104.04 28.49
CA THR A 4 13.66 -103.72 28.99
C THR A 4 13.60 -104.02 30.51
N ARG A 5 12.84 -103.42 31.44
CA ARG A 5 11.52 -102.77 31.46
C ARG A 5 11.36 -101.85 32.68
N LEU A 6 10.44 -100.91 32.46
CA LEU A 6 9.42 -100.35 33.34
C LEU A 6 9.84 -99.82 34.69
N ARG A 7 9.70 -98.50 34.74
CA ARG A 7 9.71 -97.67 35.91
C ARG A 7 8.29 -97.18 36.20
N HIS A 8 7.95 -97.27 37.48
CA HIS A 8 7.14 -96.33 38.26
C HIS A 8 5.70 -96.71 38.57
N ALA A 9 5.56 -97.11 39.82
CA ALA A 9 4.34 -97.24 40.58
C ALA A 9 3.98 -95.90 41.25
N THR A 10 2.70 -95.83 41.63
CA THR A 10 2.10 -95.14 42.78
C THR A 10 1.96 -93.60 42.79
N VAL A 11 0.72 -93.17 42.48
CA VAL A 11 -0.26 -92.48 43.37
C VAL A 11 0.20 -91.24 44.16
N ALA A 12 -0.44 -90.10 43.86
CA ALA A 12 -0.87 -89.05 44.80
C ALA A 12 -1.86 -88.13 44.05
N ALA A 13 -3.17 -88.15 44.34
CA ALA A 13 -3.88 -87.36 45.35
C ALA A 13 -3.84 -85.84 45.12
N GLY A 14 -4.99 -85.21 44.83
CA GLY A 14 -5.10 -83.75 44.86
C GLY A 14 -6.30 -83.12 44.15
N VAL A 15 -7.45 -83.10 44.85
CA VAL A 15 -8.50 -82.06 44.95
C VAL A 15 -8.35 -80.82 44.04
N LEU A 16 -9.37 -80.46 43.26
CA LEU A 16 -10.05 -79.14 43.37
C LEU A 16 -11.30 -79.04 42.47
N VAL A 17 -12.37 -78.58 43.10
CA VAL A 17 -13.69 -78.31 42.53
C VAL A 17 -13.66 -77.04 41.68
N LEU A 18 -14.42 -77.10 40.58
CA LEU A 18 -14.70 -76.04 39.61
C LEU A 18 -15.29 -74.77 40.24
N ALA A 19 -14.77 -73.60 39.85
CA ALA A 19 -15.51 -72.33 39.89
C ALA A 19 -15.10 -71.50 38.68
N GLY A 20 -15.92 -71.54 37.63
CA GLY A 20 -15.77 -70.74 36.43
C GLY A 20 -16.29 -69.32 36.65
N CYS A 21 -15.49 -68.34 36.28
CA CYS A 21 -15.92 -66.98 35.95
C CYS A 21 -15.12 -66.53 34.74
N ALA A 22 -15.58 -66.90 33.54
CA ALA A 22 -15.07 -66.31 32.31
C ALA A 22 -15.70 -64.92 32.17
N ALA A 23 -14.92 -63.86 32.41
CA ALA A 23 -15.33 -62.50 32.10
C ALA A 23 -15.45 -62.35 30.58
N ILE A 24 -16.65 -62.07 30.08
CA ILE A 24 -16.89 -61.81 28.65
C ILE A 24 -16.38 -60.40 28.35
N PRO A 25 -15.38 -60.21 27.45
CA PRO A 25 -14.91 -58.88 27.10
C PRO A 25 -16.00 -58.13 26.32
N GLN A 26 -16.28 -56.89 26.74
CA GLN A 26 -17.29 -56.04 26.10
C GLN A 26 -16.73 -55.49 24.78
N PRO A 27 -17.47 -55.56 23.65
CA PRO A 27 -17.02 -55.00 22.38
C PRO A 27 -16.82 -53.49 22.48
N GLU A 28 -15.63 -53.01 22.12
CA GLU A 28 -15.31 -51.59 22.09
C GLU A 28 -16.02 -50.91 20.92
N ALA A 29 -16.64 -49.75 21.16
CA ALA A 29 -17.41 -49.05 20.17
C ALA A 29 -16.50 -48.55 19.02
N PRO A 30 -16.93 -48.68 17.74
CA PRO A 30 -16.12 -48.24 16.62
C PRO A 30 -15.89 -46.72 16.67
N PRO A 31 -14.69 -46.24 16.28
CA PRO A 31 -14.36 -44.83 16.35
C PRO A 31 -15.27 -43.98 15.45
N PRO A 32 -15.59 -42.73 15.86
CA PRO A 32 -16.46 -41.85 15.10
C PRO A 32 -15.87 -41.51 13.73
N ALA A 33 -16.74 -41.47 12.70
CA ALA A 33 -16.33 -41.17 11.34
C ALA A 33 -15.72 -39.75 11.21
N PRO A 34 -14.67 -39.57 10.39
CA PRO A 34 -14.06 -38.26 10.20
C PRO A 34 -15.05 -37.27 9.57
N ARG A 35 -15.13 -36.06 10.14
CA ARG A 35 -16.00 -34.99 9.64
C ARG A 35 -15.45 -34.42 8.32
N PRO A 36 -16.31 -34.17 7.30
CA PRO A 36 -15.90 -33.47 6.10
C PRO A 36 -15.32 -32.09 6.44
N VAL A 37 -14.10 -31.81 5.98
CA VAL A 37 -13.46 -30.49 6.13
C VAL A 37 -13.93 -29.61 4.98
N ALA A 38 -14.48 -28.44 5.30
CA ALA A 38 -14.90 -27.47 4.29
C ALA A 38 -13.67 -26.98 3.50
N PRO A 39 -13.79 -26.79 2.16
CA PRO A 39 -12.70 -26.23 1.36
C PRO A 39 -12.31 -24.84 1.86
N ALA A 40 -11.00 -24.57 1.92
CA ALA A 40 -10.51 -23.24 2.30
C ALA A 40 -11.00 -22.19 1.29
N PRO A 41 -11.39 -20.98 1.76
CA PRO A 41 -11.80 -19.91 0.87
C PRO A 41 -10.64 -19.52 -0.07
N PRO A 42 -10.94 -19.18 -1.34
CA PRO A 42 -9.91 -18.75 -2.28
C PRO A 42 -9.18 -17.49 -1.78
N PRO A 43 -7.87 -17.37 -2.04
CA PRO A 43 -7.08 -16.23 -1.59
C PRO A 43 -7.62 -14.92 -2.18
N ALA A 44 -7.56 -13.85 -1.39
CA ALA A 44 -7.99 -12.52 -1.81
C ALA A 44 -7.16 -12.06 -3.03
N PRO A 45 -7.77 -11.34 -4.00
CA PRO A 45 -7.04 -10.75 -5.11
C PRO A 45 -5.93 -9.81 -4.61
N LEU A 46 -4.76 -9.86 -5.24
CA LEU A 46 -3.69 -8.90 -4.99
C LEU A 46 -4.17 -7.48 -5.36
N PRO A 47 -3.85 -6.44 -4.58
CA PRO A 47 -4.19 -5.07 -4.93
C PRO A 47 -3.54 -4.71 -6.28
N THR A 48 -4.31 -4.10 -7.18
CA THR A 48 -3.79 -3.61 -8.45
C THR A 48 -2.76 -2.51 -8.18
N PRO A 49 -1.57 -2.52 -8.83
CA PRO A 49 -0.59 -1.46 -8.64
C PRO A 49 -1.19 -0.11 -9.05
N THR A 50 -1.22 0.85 -8.12
CA THR A 50 -1.49 2.25 -8.47
C THR A 50 -0.34 2.75 -9.33
N LEU A 51 -0.64 3.31 -10.51
CA LEU A 51 0.39 3.91 -11.37
C LEU A 51 1.21 4.94 -10.61
N GLY A 52 2.53 4.90 -10.82
CA GLY A 52 3.46 5.93 -10.34
C GLY A 52 3.05 7.32 -10.82
N TRP A 53 3.50 8.38 -10.14
CA TRP A 53 3.18 9.75 -10.56
C TRP A 53 3.77 10.07 -11.93
N GLU A 54 4.90 9.44 -12.27
CA GLU A 54 5.58 9.50 -13.56
C GLU A 54 4.72 8.97 -14.72
N ASP A 55 3.93 7.93 -14.47
CA ASP A 55 3.12 7.24 -15.49
C ASP A 55 1.69 7.77 -15.57
N ARG A 56 1.29 8.63 -14.62
CA ARG A 56 -0.03 9.27 -14.65
C ARG A 56 -0.14 10.20 -15.85
N ALA A 57 -1.34 10.22 -16.43
CA ALA A 57 -1.71 11.23 -17.39
C ALA A 57 -1.65 12.61 -16.71
N VAL A 58 -1.12 13.60 -17.43
CA VAL A 58 -1.18 14.99 -16.97
C VAL A 58 -2.62 15.47 -16.96
N ASP A 59 -2.95 16.32 -15.98
CA ASP A 59 -4.23 17.00 -15.93
C ASP A 59 -4.47 17.76 -17.23
N ARG A 60 -5.70 17.71 -17.74
CA ARG A 60 -6.05 18.41 -18.99
C ARG A 60 -6.17 19.90 -18.72
N GLY A 61 -5.30 20.69 -19.31
CA GLY A 61 -5.28 22.14 -19.12
C GLY A 61 -4.04 22.76 -19.75
N ALA A 62 -3.85 24.05 -19.47
CA ALA A 62 -2.68 24.78 -19.94
C ALA A 62 -2.24 25.82 -18.93
N TRP A 63 -0.94 26.08 -18.91
CA TRP A 63 -0.39 27.22 -18.20
C TRP A 63 -0.71 28.52 -18.94
N ARG A 64 -0.95 29.57 -18.16
CA ARG A 64 -1.14 30.94 -18.63
C ARG A 64 -0.35 31.85 -17.73
N TYR A 65 0.47 32.71 -18.33
CA TYR A 65 1.22 33.72 -17.61
C TYR A 65 0.59 35.10 -17.81
N ASP A 66 0.32 35.79 -16.71
CA ASP A 66 -0.05 37.19 -16.68
C ASP A 66 1.11 38.02 -16.14
N ALA A 67 1.66 38.89 -17.00
CA ALA A 67 2.77 39.76 -16.68
C ALA A 67 2.39 40.90 -15.73
N ALA A 68 1.15 41.39 -15.77
CA ALA A 68 0.71 42.50 -14.92
C ALA A 68 0.69 42.09 -13.45
N SER A 69 0.26 40.85 -13.17
CA SER A 69 0.22 40.29 -11.83
C SER A 69 1.40 39.37 -11.50
N ARG A 70 2.34 39.15 -12.44
CA ARG A 70 3.44 38.17 -12.34
C ARG A 70 2.96 36.81 -11.84
N THR A 71 1.98 36.26 -12.53
CA THR A 71 1.26 35.06 -12.10
C THR A 71 1.21 34.04 -13.24
N ALA A 72 1.66 32.82 -12.95
CA ALA A 72 1.43 31.65 -13.80
C ALA A 72 0.29 30.81 -13.20
N ALA A 73 -0.75 30.53 -13.98
CA ALA A 73 -1.89 29.74 -13.55
C ALA A 73 -2.12 28.56 -14.51
N PHE A 74 -2.27 27.35 -13.95
CA PHE A 74 -2.70 26.19 -14.71
C PHE A 74 -4.23 26.14 -14.75
N VAL A 75 -4.80 26.42 -15.91
CA VAL A 75 -6.25 26.44 -16.13
C VAL A 75 -6.69 25.12 -16.75
N PRO A 76 -7.56 24.34 -16.09
CA PRO A 76 -8.03 23.07 -16.62
C PRO A 76 -8.98 23.27 -17.81
N THR A 77 -9.02 22.29 -18.70
CA THR A 77 -9.97 22.33 -19.83
C THR A 77 -11.40 22.19 -19.32
N GLY A 78 -12.29 23.09 -19.73
CA GLY A 78 -13.71 23.07 -19.34
C GLY A 78 -14.03 23.78 -18.02
N SER A 79 -13.07 24.45 -17.38
CA SER A 79 -13.30 25.28 -16.19
C SER A 79 -12.38 26.50 -16.20
N ALA A 80 -12.87 27.64 -15.70
CA ALA A 80 -12.07 28.85 -15.56
C ALA A 80 -11.25 28.89 -14.24
N ASN A 81 -11.53 27.99 -13.30
CA ASN A 81 -10.87 27.96 -12.00
C ASN A 81 -9.51 27.26 -12.09
N PRO A 82 -8.37 27.93 -11.80
CA PRO A 82 -7.06 27.30 -11.86
C PRO A 82 -6.92 26.16 -10.84
N LEU A 83 -6.23 25.08 -11.22
CA LEU A 83 -5.88 24.00 -10.29
C LEU A 83 -4.66 24.36 -9.44
N LEU A 84 -3.73 25.12 -10.01
CA LEU A 84 -2.56 25.64 -9.33
C LEU A 84 -2.23 27.02 -9.89
N THR A 85 -2.03 27.98 -9.00
CA THR A 85 -1.52 29.31 -9.31
C THR A 85 -0.18 29.53 -8.62
N MET A 86 0.79 30.07 -9.35
CA MET A 86 2.08 30.52 -8.85
C MET A 86 2.12 32.04 -9.05
N ALA A 87 2.16 32.81 -7.96
CA ALA A 87 2.20 34.26 -8.02
C ALA A 87 3.41 34.80 -7.28
N CYS A 88 4.16 35.70 -7.90
CA CYS A 88 5.22 36.41 -7.19
C CYS A 88 4.61 37.43 -6.22
N SER A 89 4.85 37.26 -4.93
CA SER A 89 4.32 38.11 -3.87
C SER A 89 5.33 38.22 -2.72
N GLY A 90 5.70 39.45 -2.37
CA GLY A 90 6.54 39.70 -1.18
C GLY A 90 7.92 39.03 -1.20
N GLY A 91 8.56 38.91 -2.37
CA GLY A 91 9.87 38.27 -2.52
C GLY A 91 9.84 36.73 -2.48
N GLY A 92 8.65 36.14 -2.50
CA GLY A 92 8.44 34.70 -2.61
C GLY A 92 7.41 34.37 -3.67
N ILE A 93 7.29 33.08 -3.97
CA ILE A 93 6.25 32.54 -4.84
C ILE A 93 5.16 31.94 -3.96
N ARG A 94 3.97 32.52 -4.04
CA ARG A 94 2.77 31.98 -3.42
C ARG A 94 2.13 30.98 -4.37
N LEU A 95 2.10 29.72 -3.93
CA LEU A 95 1.34 28.64 -4.55
C LEU A 95 -0.08 28.68 -3.99
N THR A 96 -1.09 28.65 -4.85
CA THR A 96 -2.52 28.59 -4.45
C THR A 96 -3.19 27.43 -5.17
N SER A 97 -3.93 26.59 -4.43
CA SER A 97 -4.62 25.41 -4.95
C SER A 97 -5.78 25.03 -4.01
N ALA A 98 -6.62 24.07 -4.44
CA ALA A 98 -7.61 23.43 -3.56
C ALA A 98 -6.97 22.42 -2.59
N LEU A 99 -5.68 22.10 -2.75
CA LEU A 99 -4.93 21.26 -1.83
C LEU A 99 -4.77 21.95 -0.48
N ASP A 100 -4.83 21.17 0.59
CA ASP A 100 -4.57 21.66 1.94
C ASP A 100 -3.76 20.60 2.70
N GLY A 101 -3.08 21.03 3.75
CA GLY A 101 -2.36 20.09 4.59
C GLY A 101 -0.90 19.87 4.17
N ALA A 102 -0.37 18.70 4.53
CA ALA A 102 0.93 18.25 4.04
C ALA A 102 0.77 17.73 2.62
N VAL A 103 1.53 18.29 1.68
CA VAL A 103 1.47 17.98 0.25
C VAL A 103 2.84 17.52 -0.20
N SER A 104 2.91 16.31 -0.75
CA SER A 104 4.13 15.79 -1.35
C SER A 104 4.33 16.42 -2.73
N LEU A 105 5.47 17.08 -2.93
CA LEU A 105 5.92 17.56 -4.23
C LEU A 105 6.80 16.49 -4.88
N ARG A 106 6.32 15.87 -5.95
CA ARG A 106 7.07 14.88 -6.75
C ARG A 106 7.65 15.55 -7.97
N THR A 107 8.96 15.43 -8.15
CA THR A 107 9.70 15.90 -9.32
C THR A 107 10.66 14.81 -9.78
N SER A 108 11.22 14.92 -10.99
CA SER A 108 12.26 13.98 -11.41
C SER A 108 13.56 14.10 -10.61
N ALA A 109 13.73 15.15 -9.81
CA ALA A 109 14.86 15.33 -8.91
C ALA A 109 14.65 14.73 -7.51
N GLY A 110 13.42 14.29 -7.20
CA GLY A 110 13.08 13.70 -5.90
C GLY A 110 11.72 14.14 -5.37
N THR A 111 11.48 13.80 -4.10
CA THR A 111 10.25 14.16 -3.38
C THR A 111 10.55 15.14 -2.26
N ASP A 112 9.77 16.21 -2.18
CA ASP A 112 9.78 17.17 -1.07
C ASP A 112 8.41 17.23 -0.38
N GLN A 113 8.35 17.92 0.75
CA GLN A 113 7.10 18.30 1.40
C GLN A 113 6.86 19.80 1.25
N LEU A 114 5.61 20.13 0.93
CA LEU A 114 5.04 21.46 1.00
C LEU A 114 3.95 21.45 2.06
N ARG A 115 3.79 22.58 2.76
CA ARG A 115 2.66 22.78 3.67
C ARG A 115 1.71 23.79 3.06
N PHE A 116 0.53 23.33 2.68
CA PHE A 116 -0.57 24.21 2.30
C PHE A 116 -1.39 24.53 3.55
N GLU A 117 -1.65 25.82 3.74
CA GLU A 117 -2.50 26.36 4.78
C GLU A 117 -3.63 27.14 4.11
N ARG A 118 -4.86 26.64 4.27
CA ARG A 118 -6.06 27.24 3.67
C ARG A 118 -5.89 27.43 2.16
N GLY A 119 -5.39 26.39 1.49
CA GLY A 119 -5.20 26.41 0.04
C GLY A 119 -3.96 27.15 -0.46
N SER A 120 -3.01 27.51 0.42
CA SER A 120 -1.79 28.20 -0.03
C SER A 120 -0.50 27.78 0.66
N ALA A 121 0.59 27.79 -0.10
CA ALA A 121 1.94 27.62 0.40
C ALA A 121 2.83 28.73 -0.16
N THR A 122 3.84 29.17 0.59
CA THR A 122 4.79 30.18 0.11
C THR A 122 6.19 29.62 0.12
N LEU A 123 6.90 29.81 -0.99
CA LEU A 123 8.30 29.46 -1.15
C LEU A 123 9.12 30.75 -1.32
N PRO A 124 10.29 30.90 -0.66
CA PRO A 124 11.23 31.96 -1.02
C PRO A 124 11.56 31.93 -2.53
N SER A 125 11.79 33.09 -3.16
CA SER A 125 12.05 33.15 -4.62
C SER A 125 13.28 32.35 -5.08
N ARG A 126 14.22 32.08 -4.16
CA ARG A 126 15.42 31.26 -4.38
C ARG A 126 15.33 29.86 -3.76
N ASP A 127 14.14 29.40 -3.40
CA ASP A 127 13.96 28.04 -2.87
C ASP A 127 14.30 27.01 -3.96
N PRO A 128 15.19 26.03 -3.69
CA PRO A 128 15.61 25.04 -4.69
C PRO A 128 14.48 24.12 -5.16
N ARG A 129 13.34 24.05 -4.44
CA ARG A 129 12.15 23.33 -4.92
C ARG A 129 11.55 23.95 -6.18
N LEU A 130 11.69 25.26 -6.35
CA LEU A 130 11.21 25.95 -7.56
C LEU A 130 11.98 25.49 -8.79
N ASP A 131 13.30 25.39 -8.69
CA ASP A 131 14.13 24.88 -9.79
C ASP A 131 13.84 23.39 -10.06
N ARG A 132 13.63 22.60 -9.00
CA ARG A 132 13.25 21.18 -9.17
C ARG A 132 11.92 21.01 -9.90
N ILE A 133 10.96 21.93 -9.74
CA ILE A 133 9.73 21.97 -10.53
C ILE A 133 10.04 22.35 -11.98
N ALA A 134 10.74 23.47 -12.19
CA ALA A 134 11.02 24.04 -13.52
C ALA A 134 11.85 23.10 -14.41
N PHE A 135 12.72 22.29 -13.82
CA PHE A 135 13.57 21.33 -14.54
C PHE A 135 13.08 19.87 -14.43
N SER A 136 11.86 19.64 -13.93
CA SER A 136 11.31 18.28 -13.89
C SER A 136 11.05 17.75 -15.31
N ARG A 137 11.26 16.45 -15.54
CA ARG A 137 11.12 15.82 -16.87
C ARG A 137 9.66 15.72 -17.31
N GLY A 138 9.16 16.80 -17.93
CA GLY A 138 7.85 16.88 -18.58
C GLY A 138 6.67 17.08 -17.64
N ARG A 139 6.72 16.54 -16.41
CA ARG A 139 5.66 16.70 -15.41
C ARG A 139 6.20 16.76 -13.98
N PHE A 140 5.36 17.22 -13.06
CA PHE A 140 5.54 17.11 -11.62
C PHE A 140 4.18 16.81 -10.97
N ALA A 141 4.18 16.33 -9.73
CA ALA A 141 2.93 16.06 -9.03
C ALA A 141 2.88 16.71 -7.64
N LEU A 142 1.67 17.06 -7.22
CA LEU A 142 1.34 17.50 -5.87
C LEU A 142 0.33 16.52 -5.29
N GLU A 143 0.64 15.90 -4.16
CA GLU A 143 -0.16 14.80 -3.61
C GLU A 143 -0.45 14.99 -2.13
N THR A 144 -1.72 14.84 -1.75
CA THR A 144 -2.16 14.86 -0.36
C THR A 144 -2.37 13.42 0.15
N PRO A 145 -2.19 13.17 1.47
CA PRO A 145 -2.50 11.87 2.07
C PRO A 145 -3.95 11.43 1.87
N GLY A 146 -4.88 12.38 1.72
CA GLY A 146 -6.31 12.13 1.52
C GLY A 146 -6.71 11.76 0.08
N GLY A 147 -5.75 11.55 -0.82
CA GLY A 147 -6.00 11.12 -2.20
C GLY A 147 -6.19 12.23 -3.22
N GLY A 148 -6.19 13.51 -2.81
CA GLY A 148 -6.11 14.63 -3.75
C GLY A 148 -4.74 14.69 -4.41
N ALA A 149 -4.69 14.66 -5.74
CA ALA A 149 -3.45 14.70 -6.50
C ALA A 149 -3.61 15.56 -7.77
N LEU A 150 -2.58 16.36 -8.07
CA LEU A 150 -2.43 17.07 -9.34
C LEU A 150 -1.18 16.52 -10.04
N THR A 151 -1.27 16.26 -11.34
CA THR A 151 -0.13 15.89 -12.19
C THR A 151 -0.02 16.91 -13.31
N LEU A 152 0.88 17.88 -13.16
CA LEU A 152 0.92 19.07 -14.00
C LEU A 152 2.10 19.02 -14.97
N PRO A 153 1.93 19.51 -16.21
CA PRO A 153 3.05 19.60 -17.16
C PRO A 153 4.03 20.70 -16.74
N VAL A 154 5.31 20.50 -17.04
CA VAL A 154 6.35 21.53 -16.91
C VAL A 154 6.40 22.36 -18.19
N GLN A 155 6.13 23.66 -18.09
CA GLN A 155 6.07 24.60 -19.22
C GLN A 155 6.77 25.94 -18.88
N SER A 156 6.99 26.78 -19.89
CA SER A 156 7.83 27.99 -19.79
C SER A 156 7.26 29.06 -18.86
N GLU A 157 5.94 29.10 -18.66
CA GLU A 157 5.27 30.02 -17.75
C GLU A 157 5.73 29.84 -16.29
N ILE A 158 6.06 28.62 -15.88
CA ILE A 158 6.61 28.31 -14.56
C ILE A 158 7.98 28.96 -14.40
N GLY A 159 8.88 28.74 -15.37
CA GLY A 159 10.21 29.36 -15.37
C GLY A 159 10.11 30.89 -15.38
N ARG A 160 9.19 31.43 -16.17
CA ARG A 160 8.98 32.88 -16.27
C ARG A 160 8.56 33.51 -14.94
N VAL A 161 7.59 32.93 -14.22
CA VAL A 161 7.20 33.47 -12.91
C VAL A 161 8.31 33.32 -11.86
N ILE A 162 9.14 32.28 -11.96
CA ILE A 162 10.27 32.09 -11.05
C ILE A 162 11.34 33.16 -11.27
N GLU A 163 11.76 33.38 -12.51
CA GLU A 163 12.77 34.38 -12.86
C GLU A 163 12.27 35.80 -12.58
N ASP A 164 11.04 36.13 -12.97
CA ASP A 164 10.45 37.45 -12.70
C ASP A 164 10.34 37.73 -11.17
N CYS A 165 10.31 36.69 -10.33
CA CYS A 165 10.29 36.85 -8.88
C CYS A 165 11.67 36.94 -8.22
N ARG A 166 12.72 36.50 -8.93
CA ARG A 166 14.11 36.58 -8.47
C ARG A 166 14.71 37.98 -8.70
N GLY A 167 14.21 38.69 -9.70
CA GLY A 167 14.64 40.05 -10.07
C GLY A 167 15.72 40.05 -11.12
#